data_AF-A0A0P9N7W7-F1
#
_entry.id   AF-A0A0P9N7W7-F1
#
_cell.length_a   1.000
_cell.length_b   1.000
_cell.length_c   1.000
_cell.angle_alpha   90.00
_cell.angle_beta   90.00
_cell.angle_gamma   90.00
#
_symmetry.space_group_name_H-M   'P 1'
#
loop_
_entity.id
_entity.type
_entity.pdbx_description
1 polymer ?
#
loop_
_entity_poly.entity_id
_entity_poly.type
_entity_poly.pdbx_seq_one_letter_code
_entity_poly.pdbx_strand_id
1 'polypeptide(L)'
;MMLQLINRSAPLLQHYLNIRHVHPEKLYRVLLCLLGELSTFADNSRRPRLDGDYQHSDQGATFLNVMLAIRQMLSMVLEQHAQELELQVRQYGVLVSPRVDRELLGAASFVLAARAQCDAEELRLRLPSHLKVGSVESIRELVALHLPGIRLRPLPVAPRQIPFHAGKTYFILDMDEHEQAEINTSGGFAFHVSGEFSGLELQFWAIRN
;
A
#
# COMPACT_ATOMS: atom_id res chain seq x y z
N MET A 1 1.27 2.99 -20.67
CA MET A 1 2.20 4.14 -20.79
C MET A 1 3.37 4.04 -19.80
N MET A 2 3.15 3.81 -18.49
CA MET A 2 4.24 3.62 -17.51
C MET A 2 5.25 2.52 -17.88
N LEU A 3 4.77 1.35 -18.30
CA LEU A 3 5.66 0.25 -18.72
C LEU A 3 6.57 0.65 -19.90
N GLN A 4 6.08 1.47 -20.83
CA GLN A 4 6.89 1.98 -21.94
C GLN A 4 8.00 2.92 -21.45
N LEU A 5 7.68 3.80 -20.49
CA LEU A 5 8.66 4.67 -19.84
C LEU A 5 9.79 3.84 -19.19
N ILE A 6 9.44 2.82 -18.42
CA ILE A 6 10.40 1.92 -17.77
C ILE A 6 11.22 1.17 -18.82
N ASN A 7 10.57 0.57 -19.82
CA ASN A 7 11.23 -0.22 -20.86
C ASN A 7 12.18 0.62 -21.74
N ARG A 8 11.96 1.94 -21.84
CA ARG A 8 12.91 2.86 -22.50
C ARG A 8 14.06 3.27 -21.58
N SER A 9 13.77 3.57 -20.32
CA SER A 9 14.75 4.20 -19.41
C SER A 9 15.71 3.17 -18.80
N ALA A 10 15.22 1.99 -18.41
CA ALA A 10 16.02 0.94 -17.80
C ALA A 10 17.23 0.50 -18.65
N PRO A 11 17.11 0.17 -19.95
CA PRO A 11 18.26 -0.23 -20.75
C PRO A 11 19.28 0.91 -20.95
N LEU A 12 18.82 2.16 -21.01
CA LEU A 12 19.70 3.32 -21.13
C LEU A 12 20.53 3.54 -19.85
N LEU A 13 19.89 3.43 -18.69
CA LEU A 13 20.60 3.50 -17.40
C LEU A 13 21.57 2.32 -17.23
N GLN A 14 21.17 1.11 -17.66
CA GLN A 14 22.04 -0.06 -17.66
C GLN A 14 23.28 0.14 -18.56
N HIS A 15 23.11 0.79 -19.72
CA HIS A 15 24.25 1.15 -20.57
C HIS A 15 25.22 2.09 -19.84
N TYR A 16 24.72 3.12 -19.15
CA TYR A 16 25.58 4.03 -18.40
C TYR A 16 26.31 3.38 -17.22
N LEU A 17 25.74 2.33 -16.62
CA LEU A 17 26.43 1.53 -15.61
C LEU A 17 27.60 0.70 -16.17
N ASN A 18 27.54 0.35 -17.46
CA ASN A 18 28.51 -0.55 -18.09
C ASN A 18 29.67 0.16 -18.80
N ILE A 19 29.56 1.46 -19.08
CA ILE A 19 30.61 2.23 -19.74
C ILE A 19 31.55 2.91 -18.74
N ARG A 20 32.83 3.03 -19.10
CA ARG A 20 33.86 3.60 -18.21
C ARG A 20 33.75 5.12 -18.03
N HIS A 21 33.23 5.81 -19.03
CA HIS A 21 33.19 7.27 -19.05
C HIS A 21 31.82 7.75 -19.53
N VAL A 22 31.16 8.53 -18.68
CA VAL A 22 29.97 9.30 -19.01
C VAL A 22 30.14 10.68 -18.40
N HIS A 23 29.86 11.73 -19.18
CA HIS A 23 29.85 13.07 -18.63
C HIS A 23 28.66 13.20 -17.66
N PRO A 24 28.82 13.71 -16.42
CA PRO A 24 27.75 13.70 -15.42
C PRO A 24 26.48 14.41 -15.89
N GLU A 25 26.61 15.53 -16.59
CA GLU A 25 25.46 16.27 -17.18
C GLU A 25 24.60 15.40 -18.12
N LYS A 26 25.21 14.45 -18.86
CA LYS A 26 24.45 13.55 -19.74
C LYS A 26 23.55 12.62 -18.94
N LEU A 27 24.08 12.05 -17.85
CA LEU A 27 23.28 11.22 -16.95
C LEU A 27 22.19 12.05 -16.27
N TYR A 28 22.54 13.26 -15.80
CA TYR A 28 21.59 14.18 -15.17
C TYR A 28 20.39 14.49 -16.07
N ARG A 29 20.62 14.80 -17.35
CA ARG A 29 19.55 15.03 -18.33
C ARG A 29 18.62 13.83 -18.49
N VAL A 30 19.15 12.61 -18.51
CA VAL A 30 18.33 11.39 -18.60
C VAL A 30 17.48 11.23 -17.33
N LEU A 31 18.03 11.52 -16.16
CA LEU A 31 17.28 11.51 -14.90
C LEU A 31 16.20 12.59 -14.85
N LEU A 32 16.47 13.80 -15.38
CA LEU A 32 15.45 14.85 -15.48
C LEU A 32 14.29 14.46 -16.40
N CYS A 33 14.58 13.85 -17.57
CA CYS A 33 13.52 13.36 -18.46
C CYS A 33 12.68 12.28 -17.76
N LEU A 34 13.33 11.33 -17.09
CA LEU A 34 12.64 10.28 -16.32
C LEU A 34 11.75 10.89 -15.23
N LEU A 35 12.26 11.85 -14.46
CA LEU A 35 11.49 12.54 -13.42
C LEU A 35 10.26 13.26 -14.00
N GLY A 36 10.44 14.01 -15.10
CA GLY A 36 9.35 14.73 -15.76
C GLY A 36 8.24 13.79 -16.24
N GLU A 37 8.61 12.66 -16.84
CA GLU A 37 7.64 11.68 -17.33
C GLU A 37 6.98 10.90 -16.18
N LEU A 38 7.72 10.52 -15.14
CA LEU A 38 7.14 9.91 -13.93
C LEU A 38 6.13 10.83 -13.24
N SER A 39 6.40 12.13 -13.22
CA SER A 39 5.52 13.12 -12.60
C SER A 39 4.15 13.19 -13.27
N THR A 40 4.01 12.75 -14.52
CA THR A 40 2.70 12.68 -15.21
C THR A 40 1.78 11.61 -14.65
N PHE A 41 2.33 10.62 -13.95
CA PHE A 41 1.59 9.51 -13.35
C PHE A 41 1.45 9.66 -11.84
N ALA A 42 2.42 10.29 -11.16
CA ALA A 42 2.51 10.31 -9.70
C ALA A 42 1.86 11.53 -9.02
N ASP A 43 2.04 12.74 -9.58
CA ASP A 43 1.60 14.00 -8.97
C ASP A 43 0.32 14.52 -9.63
N ASN A 44 -0.64 14.99 -8.83
CA ASN A 44 -1.84 15.70 -9.28
C ASN A 44 -1.50 16.92 -10.17
N SER A 45 -0.38 17.58 -9.91
CA SER A 45 0.09 18.71 -10.72
C SER A 45 0.58 18.30 -12.13
N ARG A 46 0.90 17.01 -12.33
CA ARG A 46 1.53 16.46 -13.53
C ARG A 46 2.78 17.22 -13.97
N ARG A 47 3.52 17.78 -13.00
CA ARG A 47 4.75 18.54 -13.19
C ARG A 47 5.79 18.09 -12.17
N PRO A 48 7.06 17.92 -12.58
CA PRO A 48 8.12 17.62 -11.63
C PRO A 48 8.35 18.80 -10.70
N ARG A 49 8.55 18.51 -9.42
CA ARG A 49 9.06 19.47 -8.43
C ARG A 49 10.48 19.04 -8.10
N LEU A 50 11.44 19.82 -8.58
CA LEU A 50 12.85 19.62 -8.29
C LEU A 50 13.46 20.98 -7.95
N ASP A 51 14.06 21.05 -6.78
CA ASP A 51 14.74 22.26 -6.33
C ASP A 51 16.19 22.28 -6.82
N GLY A 52 16.56 23.38 -7.46
CA GLY A 52 17.93 23.64 -7.93
C GLY A 52 18.25 23.15 -9.34
N ASP A 53 19.32 23.73 -9.89
CA ASP A 53 19.84 23.41 -11.22
C ASP A 53 21.04 22.45 -11.14
N TYR A 54 21.49 21.96 -12.30
CA TYR A 54 22.72 21.18 -12.39
C TYR A 54 23.94 22.00 -11.95
N GLN A 55 24.63 21.55 -10.91
CA GLN A 55 25.88 22.17 -10.46
C GLN A 55 27.05 21.20 -10.68
N HIS A 56 27.86 21.44 -11.72
CA HIS A 56 28.98 20.54 -12.04
C HIS A 56 30.04 20.48 -10.92
N SER A 57 30.18 21.56 -10.15
CA SER A 57 31.05 21.67 -8.98
C SER A 57 30.51 20.93 -7.75
N ASP A 58 29.20 20.70 -7.68
CA ASP A 58 28.53 19.96 -6.59
C ASP A 58 27.59 18.89 -7.16
N GLN A 59 28.21 17.85 -7.71
CA GLN A 59 27.49 16.71 -8.27
C GLN A 59 26.79 15.90 -7.16
N GLY A 60 27.34 15.89 -5.94
CA GLY A 60 26.77 15.15 -4.81
C GLY A 60 25.37 15.64 -4.50
N ALA A 61 25.20 16.94 -4.24
CA ALA A 61 23.89 17.53 -3.97
C ALA A 61 22.97 17.43 -5.19
N THR A 62 23.48 17.73 -6.39
CA THR A 62 22.72 17.69 -7.64
C THR A 62 22.08 16.32 -7.89
N PHE A 63 22.86 15.24 -7.78
CA PHE A 63 22.36 13.89 -8.03
C PHE A 63 21.49 13.37 -6.88
N LEU A 64 21.80 13.74 -5.63
CA LEU A 64 20.97 13.36 -4.49
C LEU A 64 19.55 13.89 -4.64
N ASN A 65 19.39 15.17 -4.99
CA ASN A 65 18.08 15.81 -5.13
C ASN A 65 17.22 15.12 -6.20
N VAL A 66 17.77 14.91 -7.41
CA VAL A 66 17.01 14.28 -8.49
C VAL A 66 16.69 12.81 -8.19
N MET A 67 17.61 12.07 -7.54
CA MET A 67 17.34 10.69 -7.13
C MET A 67 16.24 10.58 -6.08
N LEU A 68 16.22 11.48 -5.09
CA LEU A 68 15.15 11.52 -4.08
C LEU A 68 13.80 11.82 -4.74
N ALA A 69 13.74 12.80 -5.63
CA ALA A 69 12.53 13.14 -6.36
C ALA A 69 12.02 11.95 -7.22
N ILE A 70 12.90 11.26 -7.95
CA ILE A 70 12.54 10.07 -8.74
C ILE A 70 12.00 8.95 -7.84
N ARG A 71 12.66 8.67 -6.71
CA ARG A 71 12.20 7.65 -5.75
C ARG A 71 10.81 7.98 -5.22
N GLN A 72 10.57 9.24 -4.88
CA GLN A 72 9.27 9.69 -4.39
C GLN A 72 8.17 9.49 -5.45
N MET A 73 8.43 9.83 -6.72
CA MET A 73 7.46 9.60 -7.80
C MET A 73 7.18 8.11 -8.00
N LEU A 74 8.20 7.26 -7.97
CA LEU A 74 8.05 5.80 -8.10
C LEU A 74 7.23 5.21 -6.94
N SER A 75 7.39 5.73 -5.72
CA SER A 75 6.57 5.35 -4.57
C SER A 75 5.10 5.77 -4.73
N MET A 76 4.83 7.01 -5.14
CA MET A 76 3.46 7.51 -5.33
C MET A 76 2.69 6.76 -6.43
N VAL A 77 3.36 6.33 -7.51
CA VAL A 77 2.71 5.50 -8.54
C VAL A 77 2.21 4.17 -7.96
N LEU A 78 2.95 3.58 -7.03
CA LEU A 78 2.54 2.35 -6.36
C LEU A 78 1.35 2.60 -5.41
N GLU A 79 1.34 3.74 -4.72
CA GLU A 79 0.22 4.17 -3.87
C GLU A 79 -1.09 4.36 -4.65
N GLN A 80 -1.07 4.74 -5.93
CA GLN A 80 -2.31 4.81 -6.74
C GLN A 80 -2.99 3.44 -6.93
N HIS A 81 -2.27 2.34 -6.75
CA HIS A 81 -2.82 0.99 -6.81
C HIS A 81 -3.26 0.45 -5.45
N ALA A 82 -2.88 1.09 -4.34
CA ALA A 82 -3.25 0.66 -3.00
C ALA A 82 -3.57 1.86 -2.10
N GLN A 83 -4.82 1.94 -1.66
CA GLN A 83 -5.29 2.98 -0.75
C GLN A 83 -5.31 2.45 0.69
N GLU A 84 -4.63 3.12 1.61
CA GLU A 84 -4.82 2.85 3.04
C GLU A 84 -6.21 3.33 3.46
N LEU A 85 -6.95 2.46 4.14
CA LEU A 85 -8.27 2.70 4.68
C LEU A 85 -8.13 2.93 6.18
N GLU A 86 -8.54 4.10 6.63
CA GLU A 86 -8.40 4.51 8.02
C GLU A 86 -9.15 3.55 8.96
N LEU A 87 -8.48 3.05 9.99
CA LEU A 87 -9.11 2.28 11.07
C LEU A 87 -9.36 3.17 12.29
N GLN A 88 -10.61 3.57 12.47
CA GLN A 88 -11.04 4.41 13.58
C GLN A 88 -11.40 3.55 14.78
N VAL A 89 -10.77 3.83 15.93
CA VAL A 89 -11.12 3.18 17.20
C VAL A 89 -12.51 3.66 17.65
N ARG A 90 -13.42 2.71 17.84
CA ARG A 90 -14.76 2.94 18.40
C ARG A 90 -14.87 2.27 19.77
N GLN A 91 -16.05 2.34 20.36
CA GLN A 91 -16.32 1.75 21.66
C GLN A 91 -16.19 0.21 21.63
N TYR A 92 -15.91 -0.37 22.79
CA TYR A 92 -15.86 -1.84 22.99
C TYR A 92 -14.82 -2.56 22.12
N GLY A 93 -13.69 -1.90 21.82
CA GLY A 93 -12.57 -2.52 21.10
C GLY A 93 -12.87 -2.83 19.64
N VAL A 94 -13.88 -2.18 19.05
CA VAL A 94 -14.19 -2.29 17.62
C VAL A 94 -13.40 -1.23 16.85
N LEU A 95 -12.72 -1.65 15.79
CA LEU A 95 -12.11 -0.76 14.81
C LEU A 95 -13.05 -0.65 13.61
N VAL A 96 -13.28 0.55 13.10
CA VAL A 96 -14.16 0.78 11.96
C VAL A 96 -13.39 1.47 10.85
N SER A 97 -13.42 0.89 9.66
CA SER A 97 -13.08 1.58 8.42
C SER A 97 -14.36 2.10 7.78
N PRO A 98 -14.53 3.43 7.62
CA PRO A 98 -15.71 4.00 6.97
C PRO A 98 -15.95 3.42 5.57
N ARG A 99 -17.19 3.58 5.11
CA ARG A 99 -17.65 3.12 3.81
C ARG A 99 -16.72 3.57 2.67
N VAL A 100 -16.41 2.61 1.80
CA VAL A 100 -15.69 2.83 0.55
C VAL A 100 -16.67 2.96 -0.62
N ASP A 101 -16.23 3.63 -1.69
CA ASP A 101 -17.03 3.77 -2.90
C ASP A 101 -17.37 2.41 -3.52
N ARG A 102 -18.57 2.28 -4.08
CA ARG A 102 -19.06 1.02 -4.68
C ARG A 102 -18.14 0.50 -5.79
N GLU A 103 -17.54 1.41 -6.56
CA GLU A 103 -16.55 1.05 -7.59
C GLU A 103 -15.31 0.39 -6.97
N LEU A 104 -14.81 0.92 -5.85
CA LEU A 104 -13.65 0.36 -5.16
C LEU A 104 -13.98 -1.02 -4.58
N LEU A 105 -15.15 -1.19 -3.96
CA LEU A 105 -15.57 -2.47 -3.39
C LEU A 105 -15.64 -3.58 -4.45
N GLY A 106 -16.08 -3.27 -5.67
CA GLY A 106 -16.18 -4.23 -6.77
C GLY A 106 -14.86 -4.50 -7.52
N ALA A 107 -13.90 -3.59 -7.44
CA ALA A 107 -12.67 -3.62 -8.25
C ALA A 107 -11.39 -3.78 -7.42
N ALA A 108 -11.48 -3.92 -6.10
CA ALA A 108 -10.32 -4.03 -5.22
C ALA A 108 -10.31 -5.32 -4.39
N SER A 109 -9.10 -5.76 -4.07
CA SER A 109 -8.82 -6.75 -3.05
C SER A 109 -8.50 -6.04 -1.74
N PHE A 110 -9.03 -6.51 -0.62
CA PHE A 110 -8.84 -5.88 0.69
C PHE A 110 -7.82 -6.66 1.52
N VAL A 111 -6.80 -5.96 2.03
CA VAL A 111 -5.67 -6.56 2.75
C VAL A 111 -5.51 -5.92 4.12
N LEU A 112 -5.31 -6.74 5.13
CA LEU A 112 -4.95 -6.35 6.48
C LEU A 112 -3.46 -6.63 6.72
N ALA A 113 -2.70 -5.62 7.12
CA ALA A 113 -1.34 -5.78 7.63
C ALA A 113 -1.39 -5.70 9.16
N ALA A 114 -0.91 -6.75 9.84
CA ALA A 114 -0.95 -6.86 11.30
C ALA A 114 0.45 -7.01 11.88
N ARG A 115 0.66 -6.45 13.07
CA ARG A 115 1.85 -6.64 13.90
C ARG A 115 1.43 -6.79 15.35
N ALA A 116 2.08 -7.66 16.11
CA ALA A 116 1.90 -7.77 17.55
C ALA A 116 3.24 -8.14 18.21
N GLN A 117 3.29 -8.15 19.54
CA GLN A 117 4.44 -8.60 20.33
C GLN A 117 4.50 -10.14 20.41
N CYS A 118 4.56 -10.80 19.25
CA CYS A 118 4.74 -12.24 19.11
C CYS A 118 5.44 -12.58 17.79
N ASP A 119 5.78 -13.86 17.60
CA ASP A 119 6.39 -14.32 16.35
C ASP A 119 5.41 -14.21 15.16
N ALA A 120 5.95 -13.88 13.98
CA ALA A 120 5.13 -13.66 12.78
C ALA A 120 4.30 -14.89 12.38
N GLU A 121 4.85 -16.10 12.56
CA GLU A 121 4.15 -17.37 12.32
C GLU A 121 3.05 -17.63 13.36
N GLU A 122 3.28 -17.27 14.62
CA GLU A 122 2.24 -17.36 15.65
C GLU A 122 1.07 -16.43 15.30
N LEU A 123 1.36 -15.17 14.93
CA LEU A 123 0.36 -14.21 14.49
C LEU A 123 -0.39 -14.70 13.24
N ARG A 124 0.33 -15.28 12.28
CA ARG A 124 -0.21 -15.85 11.04
C ARG A 124 -1.24 -16.95 11.31
N LEU A 125 -0.98 -17.81 12.30
CA LEU A 125 -1.85 -18.94 12.64
C LEU A 125 -3.01 -18.55 13.56
N ARG A 126 -2.78 -17.66 14.53
CA ARG A 126 -3.77 -17.30 15.56
C ARG A 126 -4.71 -16.19 15.13
N LEU A 127 -4.23 -15.15 14.46
CA LEU A 127 -5.06 -13.96 14.20
C LEU A 127 -6.35 -14.28 13.42
N PRO A 128 -6.36 -15.16 12.39
CA PRO A 128 -7.59 -15.44 11.64
C PRO A 128 -8.75 -16.02 12.46
N SER A 129 -8.48 -16.76 13.55
CA SER A 129 -9.54 -17.31 14.41
C SER A 129 -10.01 -16.33 15.48
N HIS A 130 -9.19 -15.32 15.79
CA HIS A 130 -9.42 -14.34 16.85
C HIS A 130 -9.82 -12.96 16.31
N LEU A 131 -9.73 -12.70 15.01
CA LEU A 131 -10.21 -11.47 14.40
C LEU A 131 -11.53 -11.72 13.67
N LYS A 132 -12.59 -11.05 14.13
CA LYS A 132 -13.88 -10.99 13.45
C LYS A 132 -13.91 -9.76 12.54
N VAL A 133 -14.34 -9.96 11.30
CA VAL A 133 -14.52 -8.89 10.32
C VAL A 133 -15.92 -9.00 9.73
N GLY A 134 -16.60 -7.87 9.57
CA GLY A 134 -17.94 -7.80 9.02
C GLY A 134 -18.35 -6.36 8.74
N SER A 135 -19.64 -6.14 8.53
CA SER A 135 -20.18 -4.78 8.44
C SER A 135 -20.23 -4.11 9.82
N VAL A 136 -20.31 -2.78 9.84
CA VAL A 136 -20.50 -2.01 11.07
C VAL A 136 -21.77 -2.45 11.82
N GLU A 137 -22.78 -2.84 11.07
CA GLU A 137 -24.10 -3.26 11.56
C GLU A 137 -24.07 -4.69 12.11
N SER A 138 -23.36 -5.63 11.48
CA SER A 138 -23.35 -7.04 11.90
C SER A 138 -22.28 -7.40 12.92
N ILE A 139 -21.19 -6.62 13.07
CA ILE A 139 -20.04 -7.00 13.91
C ILE A 139 -20.41 -7.35 15.36
N ARG A 140 -21.39 -6.65 15.95
CA ARG A 140 -21.85 -6.93 17.31
C ARG A 140 -22.55 -8.28 17.41
N GLU A 141 -23.37 -8.61 16.44
CA GLU A 141 -24.07 -9.89 16.37
C GLU A 141 -23.07 -11.03 16.12
N LEU A 142 -22.11 -10.83 15.20
CA LEU A 142 -21.04 -11.79 14.93
C LEU A 142 -20.27 -12.17 16.20
N VAL A 143 -19.95 -11.17 17.02
CA VAL A 143 -19.24 -11.38 18.30
C VAL A 143 -20.15 -12.04 19.33
N ALA A 144 -21.36 -11.52 19.55
CA ALA A 144 -22.27 -12.03 20.59
C ALA A 144 -22.69 -13.48 20.32
N LEU A 145 -22.99 -13.81 19.07
CA LEU A 145 -23.48 -15.12 18.64
C LEU A 145 -22.37 -16.05 18.16
N HIS A 146 -21.10 -15.64 18.25
CA HIS A 146 -19.94 -16.41 17.80
C HIS A 146 -20.02 -16.84 16.31
N LEU A 147 -20.73 -16.08 15.49
CA LEU A 147 -20.91 -16.38 14.06
C LEU A 147 -19.60 -16.15 13.29
N PRO A 148 -19.38 -16.86 12.19
CA PRO A 148 -18.29 -16.55 11.27
C PRO A 148 -18.53 -15.16 10.65
N GLY A 149 -17.46 -14.37 10.52
CA GLY A 149 -17.45 -13.17 9.69
C GLY A 149 -16.65 -13.42 8.40
N ILE A 150 -16.30 -12.33 7.72
CA ILE A 150 -15.46 -12.35 6.51
C ILE A 150 -14.16 -13.07 6.83
N ARG A 151 -13.80 -14.06 5.99
CA ARG A 151 -12.65 -14.92 6.22
C ARG A 151 -11.34 -14.16 6.00
N LEU A 152 -10.40 -14.32 6.93
CA LEU A 152 -9.04 -13.84 6.76
C LEU A 152 -8.13 -14.97 6.29
N ARG A 153 -7.49 -14.78 5.14
CA ARG A 153 -6.51 -15.73 4.59
C ARG A 153 -5.10 -15.14 4.65
N PRO A 154 -4.13 -15.82 5.29
CA PRO A 154 -2.76 -15.31 5.36
C PRO A 154 -2.09 -15.33 3.97
N LEU A 155 -1.35 -14.27 3.67
CA LEU A 155 -0.53 -14.15 2.47
C LEU A 155 0.91 -14.59 2.77
N PRO A 156 1.57 -15.37 1.88
CA PRO A 156 2.96 -15.79 2.08
C PRO A 156 3.96 -14.65 1.93
N VAL A 157 3.60 -13.60 1.19
CA VAL A 157 4.44 -12.42 0.92
C VAL A 157 3.60 -11.15 0.96
N ALA A 158 4.22 -10.03 1.31
CA ALA A 158 3.57 -8.72 1.25
C ALA A 158 3.15 -8.39 -0.20
N PRO A 159 1.93 -7.86 -0.43
CA PRO A 159 1.55 -7.34 -1.74
C PRO A 159 2.50 -6.23 -2.19
N ARG A 160 2.89 -6.23 -3.47
CA ARG A 160 3.87 -5.28 -4.02
C ARG A 160 3.35 -3.84 -4.08
N GLN A 161 2.04 -3.66 -4.02
CA GLN A 161 1.35 -2.38 -4.10
C GLN A 161 1.34 -1.65 -2.75
N ILE A 162 1.50 -2.36 -1.63
CA ILE A 162 1.52 -1.77 -0.29
C ILE A 162 2.97 -1.45 0.10
N PRO A 163 3.26 -0.30 0.75
CA PRO A 163 4.58 -0.04 1.32
C PRO A 163 5.07 -1.21 2.19
N PHE A 164 6.33 -1.60 1.99
CA PHE A 164 6.91 -2.67 2.79
C PHE A 164 7.08 -2.19 4.24
N HIS A 165 6.45 -2.90 5.17
CA HIS A 165 6.59 -2.68 6.60
C HIS A 165 7.27 -3.89 7.23
N ALA A 166 8.51 -3.71 7.71
CA ALA A 166 9.25 -4.79 8.38
C ALA A 166 8.48 -5.30 9.60
N GLY A 167 8.37 -6.63 9.73
CA GLY A 167 7.72 -7.28 10.87
C GLY A 167 6.19 -7.27 10.85
N LYS A 168 5.55 -7.00 9.71
CA LYS A 168 4.09 -7.18 9.54
C LYS A 168 3.76 -8.50 8.86
N THR A 169 2.69 -9.13 9.31
CA THR A 169 2.05 -10.29 8.67
C THR A 169 0.83 -9.80 7.89
N TYR A 170 0.66 -10.31 6.66
CA TYR A 170 -0.36 -9.83 5.73
C TYR A 170 -1.46 -10.86 5.54
N PHE A 171 -2.71 -10.39 5.50
CA PHE A 171 -3.91 -11.20 5.33
C PHE A 171 -4.80 -10.57 4.27
N ILE A 172 -5.39 -11.38 3.40
CA ILE A 172 -6.42 -10.93 2.47
C ILE A 172 -7.80 -11.29 3.04
N LEU A 173 -8.76 -10.37 2.90
CA LEU A 173 -10.16 -10.65 3.17
C LEU A 173 -10.72 -11.43 1.98
N ASP A 174 -11.20 -12.63 2.25
CA ASP A 174 -11.84 -13.52 1.29
C ASP A 174 -13.35 -13.32 1.41
N MET A 175 -13.88 -12.39 0.62
CA MET A 175 -15.29 -11.99 0.63
C MET A 175 -16.06 -12.68 -0.49
N ASP A 176 -17.22 -13.23 -0.16
CA ASP A 176 -18.18 -13.68 -1.17
C ASP A 176 -19.14 -12.54 -1.62
N GLU A 177 -20.02 -12.85 -2.60
CA GLU A 177 -20.98 -11.88 -3.13
C GLU A 177 -21.97 -11.38 -2.07
N HIS A 178 -22.31 -12.20 -1.07
CA HIS A 178 -23.23 -11.83 0.00
C HIS A 178 -22.59 -10.85 0.98
N GLU A 179 -21.38 -11.16 1.45
CA GLU A 179 -20.58 -10.30 2.33
C GLU A 179 -20.27 -8.97 1.63
N GLN A 180 -19.94 -9.00 0.35
CA GLN A 180 -19.72 -7.80 -0.44
C GLN A 180 -20.99 -6.94 -0.57
N ALA A 181 -22.16 -7.57 -0.77
CA ALA A 181 -23.43 -6.86 -0.82
C ALA A 181 -23.80 -6.22 0.53
N GLU A 182 -23.53 -6.91 1.64
CA GLU A 182 -23.73 -6.40 3.00
C GLU A 182 -22.83 -5.18 3.27
N ILE A 183 -21.53 -5.27 2.96
CA ILE A 183 -20.61 -4.14 3.09
C ILE A 183 -21.04 -2.97 2.19
N ASN A 184 -21.52 -3.23 0.98
CA ASN A 184 -21.96 -2.18 0.06
C ASN A 184 -23.12 -1.34 0.60
N THR A 185 -24.00 -1.91 1.44
CA THR A 185 -25.13 -1.19 2.03
C THR A 185 -24.85 -0.68 3.45
N SER A 186 -23.75 -1.13 4.07
CA SER A 186 -23.31 -0.79 5.42
C SER A 186 -22.65 0.59 5.58
N GLY A 187 -22.36 0.94 6.84
CA GLY A 187 -21.47 2.04 7.20
C GLY A 187 -19.96 1.81 6.93
N GLY A 188 -19.56 0.62 6.47
CA GLY A 188 -18.18 0.24 6.17
C GLY A 188 -17.77 -1.09 6.79
N PHE A 189 -16.46 -1.30 6.93
CA PHE A 189 -15.90 -2.49 7.56
C PHE A 189 -15.75 -2.28 9.06
N ALA A 190 -16.03 -3.33 9.84
CA ALA A 190 -15.74 -3.36 11.26
C ALA A 190 -14.90 -4.59 11.61
N PHE A 191 -13.98 -4.39 12.55
CA PHE A 191 -13.02 -5.37 13.01
C PHE A 191 -13.11 -5.47 14.53
N HIS A 192 -13.15 -6.69 15.05
CA HIS A 192 -13.11 -6.96 16.48
C HIS A 192 -12.14 -8.09 16.77
N VAL A 193 -11.23 -7.87 17.72
CA VAL A 193 -10.23 -8.86 18.14
C VAL A 193 -10.71 -9.50 19.44
N SER A 194 -10.98 -10.79 19.42
CA SER A 194 -11.26 -11.60 20.61
C SER A 194 -9.98 -12.29 21.08
N GLY A 195 -9.34 -11.80 22.13
CA GLY A 195 -8.15 -12.42 22.73
C GLY A 195 -7.01 -11.43 22.99
N GLU A 196 -5.99 -11.89 23.69
CA GLU A 196 -4.85 -11.04 24.06
C GLU A 196 -3.76 -11.09 22.99
N PHE A 197 -3.67 -10.01 22.20
CA PHE A 197 -2.53 -9.72 21.34
C PHE A 197 -1.87 -8.44 21.84
N SER A 198 -0.79 -8.59 22.63
CA SER A 198 -0.06 -7.45 23.17
C SER A 198 0.53 -6.58 22.05
N GLY A 199 0.26 -5.29 22.08
CA GLY A 199 0.74 -4.34 21.07
C GLY A 199 0.24 -4.62 19.65
N LEU A 200 -0.99 -5.14 19.50
CA LEU A 200 -1.58 -5.37 18.19
C LEU A 200 -1.80 -4.05 17.44
N GLU A 201 -1.17 -3.93 16.28
CA GLU A 201 -1.35 -2.86 15.32
C GLU A 201 -1.94 -3.44 14.04
N LEU A 202 -3.00 -2.81 13.53
CA LEU A 202 -3.64 -3.17 12.28
C LEU A 202 -3.57 -1.99 11.31
N GLN A 203 -3.33 -2.28 10.04
CA GLN A 203 -3.53 -1.38 8.92
C GLN A 203 -4.39 -2.05 7.88
N PHE A 204 -5.31 -1.31 7.29
CA PHE A 204 -6.24 -1.83 6.29
C PHE A 204 -6.02 -1.15 4.95
N TRP A 205 -6.00 -1.93 3.88
CA TRP A 205 -5.64 -1.48 2.55
C TRP A 205 -6.62 -2.02 1.50
N ALA A 206 -7.01 -1.19 0.55
CA ALA A 206 -7.69 -1.59 -0.67
C ALA A 206 -6.72 -1.55 -1.85
N ILE A 207 -6.47 -2.69 -2.48
CA ILE A 207 -5.59 -2.83 -3.65
C ILE A 207 -6.46 -2.96 -4.89
N ARG A 208 -6.41 -2.00 -5.82
CA ARG A 208 -7.13 -2.07 -7.10
C ARG A 208 -6.56 -3.21 -7.95
N ASN A 209 -7.44 -4.07 -8.45
CA ASN A 209 -7.12 -5.20 -9.33
C ASN A 209 -6.71 -4.74 -10.74
#